data_AF-A0A2K3KQ86-F1
#
_entry.id   AF-A0A2K3KQ86-F1
#
_cell.length_a   1.000
_cell.length_b   1.000
_cell.length_c   1.000
_cell.angle_alpha   90.00
_cell.angle_beta   90.00
_cell.angle_gamma   90.00
#
_symmetry.space_group_name_H-M   'P 1'
#
loop_
_entity.id
_entity.type
_entity.pdbx_description
1 polymer ?
#
loop_
_entity_poly.entity_id
_entity_poly.type
_entity_poly.pdbx_seq_one_letter_code
_entity_poly.pdbx_strand_id
1 'polypeptide(L)'
;MMDLSCHANFQVIPFKTQARNFKKVTAWLRHKLGSSDSKTLLTNAVYMFSIGSNDYLSPILTNSNVLKYYSHSEYVSMVVGNFTSTIK
;
A
#
# COMPACT_ATOMS: atom_id res chain seq x y z
N MET A 1 7.55 12.31 -28.98
CA MET A 1 6.19 12.60 -28.48
C MET A 1 5.42 11.30 -28.60
N MET A 2 5.34 10.53 -27.52
CA MET A 2 4.47 9.34 -27.46
C MET A 2 3.17 9.82 -26.83
N ASP A 3 2.12 9.79 -27.64
CA ASP A 3 0.74 9.96 -27.18
C ASP A 3 0.41 8.77 -26.27
N LEU A 4 0.22 9.08 -24.98
CA LEU A 4 -0.15 8.13 -23.94
C LEU A 4 -1.62 8.35 -23.56
N SER A 5 -2.52 8.54 -24.53
CA SER A 5 -3.96 8.52 -24.29
C SER A 5 -4.48 7.09 -24.11
N CYS A 6 -3.92 6.32 -23.17
CA CYS A 6 -4.65 5.21 -22.56
C CYS A 6 -5.27 5.76 -21.27
N HIS A 7 -6.52 6.21 -21.35
CA HIS A 7 -7.35 6.49 -20.18
C HIS A 7 -7.77 5.17 -19.51
N ALA A 8 -6.79 4.36 -19.12
CA ALA A 8 -7.00 3.41 -18.05
C ALA A 8 -7.07 4.25 -16.76
N ASN A 9 -8.29 4.45 -16.25
CA ASN A 9 -8.48 4.86 -14.85
C ASN A 9 -7.93 3.73 -13.97
N PHE A 10 -6.61 3.68 -13.79
CA PHE A 10 -5.98 2.82 -12.81
C PHE A 10 -6.40 3.32 -11.43
N GLN A 11 -7.48 2.75 -10.92
CA GLN A 11 -7.96 3.06 -9.58
C GLN A 11 -6.94 2.54 -8.57
N VAL A 12 -6.09 3.43 -8.07
CA VAL A 12 -5.13 3.11 -7.02
C VAL A 12 -5.88 2.81 -5.73
N ILE A 13 -5.66 1.64 -5.15
CA ILE A 13 -6.19 1.30 -3.82
C ILE A 13 -5.17 1.77 -2.77
N PRO A 14 -5.50 2.75 -1.90
CA PRO A 14 -4.56 3.22 -0.88
C PRO A 14 -4.10 2.08 0.04
N PHE A 15 -2.83 2.10 0.45
CA PHE A 15 -2.26 1.04 1.28
C PHE A 15 -3.06 0.82 2.59
N LYS A 16 -3.52 1.91 3.22
CA LYS A 16 -4.41 1.87 4.39
C LYS A 16 -5.71 1.10 4.13
N THR A 17 -6.27 1.21 2.93
CA THR A 17 -7.46 0.47 2.52
C THR A 17 -7.14 -1.01 2.30
N GLN A 18 -6.00 -1.34 1.70
CA GLN A 18 -5.54 -2.72 1.55
C GLN A 18 -5.36 -3.40 2.91
N ALA A 19 -4.73 -2.71 3.89
CA ALA A 19 -4.58 -3.20 5.25
C ALA A 19 -5.92 -3.41 5.96
N ARG A 20 -6.90 -2.49 5.77
CA ARG A 20 -8.27 -2.67 6.30
C ARG A 20 -8.97 -3.87 5.69
N ASN A 21 -8.82 -4.09 4.39
CA ASN A 21 -9.39 -5.25 3.70
C ASN A 21 -8.75 -6.55 4.21
N PHE A 22 -7.43 -6.56 4.43
CA PHE A 22 -6.75 -7.69 5.05
C PHE A 22 -7.34 -8.01 6.44
N LYS A 23 -7.58 -7.00 7.30
CA LYS A 23 -8.25 -7.20 8.61
C LYS A 23 -9.66 -7.80 8.48
N LYS A 24 -10.40 -7.48 7.41
CA LYS A 24 -11.70 -8.13 7.14
C LYS A 24 -11.53 -9.59 6.77
N VAL A 25 -10.54 -9.93 5.95
CA VAL A 25 -10.23 -11.31 5.58
C VAL A 25 -9.81 -12.13 6.80
N THR A 26 -8.96 -11.59 7.69
CA THR A 26 -8.55 -12.30 8.91
C THR A 26 -9.75 -12.56 9.83
N ALA A 27 -10.66 -11.60 9.99
CA ALA A 27 -11.90 -11.80 10.73
C ALA A 27 -12.79 -12.88 10.10
N TRP A 28 -12.96 -12.83 8.78
CA TRP A 28 -13.74 -13.84 8.04
C TRP A 28 -13.15 -15.26 8.20
N LEU A 29 -11.82 -15.41 8.12
CA LEU A 29 -11.14 -16.69 8.35
C LEU A 29 -11.41 -17.23 9.76
N ARG A 30 -11.39 -16.37 10.78
CA ARG A 30 -11.73 -16.76 12.17
C ARG A 30 -13.16 -17.26 12.30
N HIS A 31 -14.12 -16.63 11.64
CA HIS A 31 -15.51 -17.08 11.64
C HIS A 31 -15.68 -18.41 10.90
N LYS A 32 -14.96 -18.61 9.79
CA LYS A 32 -15.10 -19.79 8.93
C LYS A 32 -14.39 -21.03 9.46
N LEU A 33 -13.18 -20.87 10.00
CA LEU A 33 -12.31 -21.98 10.40
C LEU A 33 -12.25 -22.17 11.92
N GLY A 34 -12.81 -21.25 12.70
CA GLY A 34 -12.63 -21.23 14.14
C GLY A 34 -11.27 -20.66 14.56
N SER A 35 -11.10 -20.45 15.88
CA SER A 35 -9.97 -19.71 16.44
C SER A 35 -8.62 -20.41 16.25
N SER A 36 -8.57 -21.75 16.42
CA SER A 36 -7.32 -22.53 16.33
C SER A 36 -6.78 -22.55 14.90
N ASP A 37 -7.58 -23.00 13.95
CA ASP A 37 -7.11 -23.26 12.58
C ASP A 37 -6.81 -21.95 11.83
N SER A 38 -7.63 -20.92 12.05
CA SER A 38 -7.34 -19.59 11.48
C SER A 38 -6.04 -18.99 12.05
N LYS A 39 -5.74 -19.20 13.34
CA LYS A 39 -4.47 -18.77 13.93
C LYS A 39 -3.30 -19.50 13.27
N THR A 40 -3.34 -20.83 13.19
CA THR A 40 -2.29 -21.64 12.54
C THR A 40 -2.05 -21.21 11.09
N LEU A 41 -3.12 -20.99 10.32
CA LEU A 41 -3.03 -20.51 8.94
C LEU A 41 -2.36 -19.13 8.86
N LEU A 42 -2.80 -18.18 9.69
CA LEU A 42 -2.29 -16.80 9.66
C LEU A 42 -0.86 -16.69 10.19
N THR A 43 -0.47 -17.48 11.20
CA THR A 43 0.90 -17.43 11.75
C THR A 43 1.93 -18.07 10.84
N ASN A 44 1.54 -19.04 10.02
CA ASN A 44 2.45 -19.77 9.14
C ASN A 44 2.46 -19.22 7.70
N ALA A 45 1.63 -18.23 7.40
CA ALA A 45 1.56 -17.63 6.07
C ALA A 45 2.78 -16.77 5.76
N VAL A 46 3.21 -16.79 4.49
CA VAL A 46 4.16 -15.83 3.94
C VAL A 46 3.39 -14.65 3.36
N TYR A 47 3.64 -13.45 3.87
CA TYR A 47 2.98 -12.23 3.41
C TYR A 47 3.87 -11.47 2.40
N MET A 48 3.31 -11.11 1.25
CA MET A 48 3.98 -10.33 0.22
C MET A 48 3.20 -9.04 -0.06
N PHE A 49 3.89 -7.90 -0.05
CA PHE A 49 3.34 -6.60 -0.42
C PHE A 49 4.23 -5.95 -1.47
N SER A 50 3.62 -5.45 -2.54
CA SER A 50 4.29 -4.66 -3.58
C SER A 50 3.61 -3.30 -3.63
N ILE A 51 4.23 -2.31 -2.98
CA ILE A 51 3.70 -0.96 -2.76
C ILE A 51 4.82 0.07 -2.91
N GLY A 52 4.46 1.35 -3.08
CA GLY A 52 5.39 2.47 -3.04
C GLY A 52 5.78 3.07 -4.38
N SER A 53 5.58 2.36 -5.50
CA SER A 53 5.91 2.90 -6.83
C SER A 53 5.15 4.19 -7.13
N ASN A 54 3.87 4.26 -6.77
CA ASN A 54 3.06 5.45 -7.01
C ASN A 54 3.51 6.64 -6.15
N ASP A 55 4.01 6.40 -4.93
CA ASP A 55 4.51 7.46 -4.05
C ASP A 55 5.74 8.15 -4.66
N TYR A 56 6.62 7.43 -5.34
CA TYR A 56 7.80 8.02 -5.98
C TYR A 56 7.58 8.50 -7.43
N LEU A 57 6.69 7.84 -8.19
CA LEU A 57 6.42 8.22 -9.58
C LEU A 57 5.41 9.37 -9.70
N SER A 58 4.41 9.44 -8.81
CA SER A 58 3.34 10.44 -8.91
C SER A 58 3.87 11.88 -8.91
N PRO A 59 4.82 12.29 -8.04
CA PRO A 59 5.35 13.65 -8.07
C PRO A 59 5.97 14.04 -9.41
N ILE A 60 6.63 13.08 -10.07
CA ILE A 60 7.28 13.26 -11.37
C ILE A 60 6.24 13.35 -12.48
N LEU A 61 5.33 12.37 -12.55
CA LEU A 61 4.32 12.27 -13.61
C LEU A 61 3.28 13.38 -13.57
N THR A 62 3.03 13.95 -12.39
CA THR A 62 2.04 15.02 -12.18
C THR A 62 2.65 16.43 -12.11
N ASN A 63 3.97 16.56 -12.28
CA ASN A 63 4.70 17.81 -12.09
C ASN A 63 4.42 18.48 -10.72
N SER A 64 4.37 17.66 -9.66
CA SER A 64 4.10 18.13 -8.30
C SER A 64 5.26 18.97 -7.75
N ASN A 65 4.93 20.06 -7.05
CA ASN A 65 5.91 20.87 -6.33
C ASN A 65 6.38 20.23 -5.02
N VAL A 66 5.87 19.06 -4.62
CA VAL A 66 6.22 18.42 -3.33
C VAL A 66 7.72 18.20 -3.18
N LEU A 67 8.42 17.81 -4.26
CA LEU A 67 9.87 17.59 -4.26
C LEU A 67 10.69 18.90 -4.23
N LYS A 68 10.04 20.08 -4.33
CA LYS A 68 10.69 21.38 -4.11
C LYS A 68 10.69 21.80 -2.64
N TYR A 69 9.74 21.29 -1.86
CA TYR A 69 9.58 21.65 -0.44
C TYR A 69 10.29 20.68 0.50
N TYR A 70 10.48 19.43 0.08
CA TYR A 70 11.17 18.41 0.84
C TYR A 70 12.45 18.00 0.14
N SER A 71 13.53 17.88 0.90
CA SER A 71 14.72 17.15 0.42
C SER A 71 14.35 15.71 0.09
N HIS A 72 15.17 15.07 -0.75
CA HIS A 72 15.00 13.65 -1.09
C HIS A 72 14.87 12.77 0.16
N SER A 73 15.72 13.00 1.17
CA SER A 73 15.71 12.23 2.42
C SER A 73 14.45 12.42 3.26
N GLU A 74 13.91 13.65 3.32
CA GLU A 74 12.67 13.95 4.05
C GLU A 74 11.47 13.28 3.37
N TYR A 75 11.43 13.32 2.04
CA TYR A 75 10.37 12.69 1.26
C TYR A 75 10.38 11.16 1.43
N VAL A 76 11.55 10.52 1.31
CA VAL A 76 11.72 9.07 1.55
C VAL A 76 11.29 8.72 2.98
N SER A 77 11.70 9.51 3.97
CA SER A 77 11.32 9.28 5.37
C SER A 77 9.81 9.38 5.59
N MET A 78 9.14 10.32 4.91
CA MET A 78 7.68 10.45 4.95
C MET A 78 6.97 9.23 4.35
N VAL A 79 7.41 8.78 3.17
CA VAL A 79 6.85 7.60 2.49
C VAL A 79 7.01 6.34 3.35
N VAL A 80 8.23 6.07 3.84
CA VAL A 80 8.53 4.92 4.72
C VAL A 80 7.78 5.03 6.05
N GLY A 81 7.65 6.23 6.60
CA GLY A 81 6.86 6.49 7.82
C GLY A 81 5.38 6.15 7.64
N ASN A 82 4.78 6.49 6.49
CA ASN A 82 3.40 6.14 6.16
C ASN A 82 3.19 4.63 6.02
N PHE A 83 4.16 3.89 5.44
CA PHE A 83 4.10 2.43 5.36
C PHE A 83 4.19 1.80 6.74
N THR A 84 5.18 2.22 7.53
CA THR A 84 5.42 1.67 8.86
C THR A 84 4.22 1.91 9.79
N SER A 85 3.60 3.09 9.75
CA SER A 85 2.42 3.40 10.56
C SER A 85 1.15 2.63 10.14
N THR A 86 1.08 2.14 8.90
CA THR A 86 -0.05 1.34 8.41
C THR A 86 0.08 -0.14 8.76
N ILE A 87 1.32 -0.65 8.83
CA ILE A 87 1.62 -2.05 9.15
C ILE A 87 1.58 -2.32 10.66
N LYS A 88 2.05 -1.35 11.47
CA LYS A 88 1.96 -1.41 12.94
C LYS A 88 0.51 -1.50 13.42
#